data_AF-A0A1M3JX26-F1
#
_entry.id   AF-A0A1M3JX26-F1
#
_cell.length_a   1.000
_cell.length_b   1.000
_cell.length_c   1.000
_cell.angle_alpha   90.00
_cell.angle_beta   90.00
_cell.angle_gamma   90.00
#
_symmetry.space_group_name_H-M   'P 1'
#
loop_
_entity.id
_entity.type
_entity.pdbx_description
1 polymer ?
#
loop_
_entity_poly.entity_id
_entity_poly.type
_entity_poly.pdbx_seq_one_letter_code
_entity_poly.pdbx_strand_id
1 'polypeptide(L)'
;MTDTENKPAIEISRILESAKRLGVQINEAAAIQWLTSMAGLKNNDEITIDSRTGVFGHNISMLDFSEKELAYFRRIGKLVEFADIPGQVETALALSGSAAQSKIQSYPGDCDYFERVNIIAPTRKEACRILGSIMRDKALNTLQGPTYQLIEVKYGSFEEDMIIGEKSVKANTPIAWRPEQIRAEKIEGFRPDGTSITVTWQQAGLNPGWCKLDWVVADPLRKNLANASNMLDVTWEGPHGDIIPLDGYLDPYFQEVYLEAESVPIFSKLAQHVSANALDRYVEQLEHEVQKYLTRDKNYGKVAKRMYNIFRLTGRYEEAAFLRELFDEPATILYQVWSLIRTIDDTYSSGSIIAHAELTAATDRLIMDVIKALEGDQESQIVSHLLKLRDALSRPEAEDILTAEAEAARAEVINIVNNFFYARLVGMPTIKNYMDGFTRLQ
;
A
#
# COMPACT_ATOMS: atom_id res chain seq x y z
N MET A 1 -33.75 26.10 7.87
CA MET A 1 -33.03 26.05 6.58
C MET A 1 -31.64 26.72 6.65
N THR A 2 -31.20 27.28 7.79
CA THR A 2 -29.96 28.09 7.87
C THR A 2 -28.75 27.38 8.50
N ASP A 3 -28.92 26.26 9.20
CA ASP A 3 -27.80 25.60 9.92
C ASP A 3 -26.98 24.64 9.04
N THR A 4 -27.56 24.07 7.98
CA THR A 4 -26.85 23.17 7.06
C THR A 4 -26.01 23.90 6.01
N GLU A 5 -26.39 25.11 5.60
CA GLU A 5 -25.67 25.88 4.57
C GLU A 5 -24.35 26.48 5.08
N ASN A 6 -24.21 26.72 6.39
CA ASN A 6 -22.98 27.31 6.99
C ASN A 6 -22.01 26.29 7.58
N LYS A 7 -22.34 25.00 7.57
CA LYS A 7 -21.52 23.95 8.20
C LYS A 7 -20.09 23.86 7.63
N PRO A 8 -19.86 23.83 6.30
CA PRO A 8 -18.50 23.78 5.75
C PRO A 8 -17.64 25.01 6.12
N ALA A 9 -18.24 26.21 6.17
CA ALA A 9 -17.52 27.44 6.52
C ALA A 9 -17.05 27.46 7.99
N ILE A 10 -17.86 26.92 8.90
CA ILE A 10 -17.51 26.80 10.32
C ILE A 10 -16.41 25.75 10.52
N GLU A 11 -16.53 24.60 9.85
CA GLU A 11 -15.52 23.52 9.90
C GLU A 11 -14.15 24.04 9.43
N ILE A 12 -14.12 24.83 8.36
CA ILE A 12 -12.88 25.38 7.80
C ILE A 12 -12.23 26.40 8.71
N SER A 13 -13.02 27.25 9.35
CA SER A 13 -12.49 28.20 10.33
C SER A 13 -11.71 27.49 11.45
N ARG A 14 -12.19 26.33 11.91
CA ARG A 14 -11.51 25.50 12.93
C ARG A 14 -10.27 24.78 12.39
N ILE A 15 -10.34 24.28 11.15
CA ILE A 15 -9.19 23.68 10.44
C ILE A 15 -8.07 24.72 10.33
N LEU A 16 -8.38 25.94 9.86
CA LEU A 16 -7.43 27.03 9.71
C LEU A 16 -6.83 27.48 11.05
N GLU A 17 -7.64 27.56 12.12
CA GLU A 17 -7.15 27.88 13.46
C GLU A 17 -6.18 26.81 13.99
N SER A 18 -6.49 25.53 13.74
CA SER A 18 -5.63 24.41 14.15
C SER A 18 -4.34 24.37 13.33
N ALA A 19 -4.42 24.59 12.02
CA ALA A 19 -3.27 24.62 11.13
C ALA A 19 -2.32 25.78 11.43
N LYS A 20 -2.87 26.98 11.65
CA LYS A 20 -2.09 28.18 11.98
C LYS A 20 -1.25 28.01 13.25
N ARG A 21 -1.78 27.32 14.27
CA ARG A 21 -1.05 27.05 15.53
C ARG A 21 0.20 26.18 15.34
N LEU A 22 0.24 25.40 14.26
CA LEU A 22 1.29 24.42 14.01
C LEU A 22 2.18 24.78 12.81
N GLY A 23 1.96 25.94 12.20
CA GLY A 23 2.63 26.33 10.96
C GLY A 23 2.28 25.43 9.78
N VAL A 24 1.09 24.81 9.80
CA VAL A 24 0.59 24.00 8.68
C VAL A 24 -0.06 24.93 7.66
N GLN A 25 0.35 24.83 6.40
CA GLN A 25 -0.27 25.58 5.30
C GLN A 25 -1.46 24.78 4.76
N ILE A 26 -2.64 25.39 4.81
CA ILE A 26 -3.88 24.80 4.29
C ILE A 26 -4.28 25.55 3.03
N ASN A 27 -4.60 24.81 1.97
CA ASN A 27 -5.25 25.40 0.81
C ASN A 27 -6.74 25.53 1.10
N GLU A 28 -7.13 26.69 1.65
CA GLU A 28 -8.50 26.96 2.07
C GLU A 28 -9.53 26.68 0.97
N ALA A 29 -9.24 27.09 -0.28
CA ALA A 29 -10.15 26.86 -1.39
C ALA A 29 -10.32 25.37 -1.72
N ALA A 30 -9.22 24.59 -1.71
CA ALA A 30 -9.28 23.16 -1.92
C ALA A 30 -10.02 22.43 -0.79
N ALA A 31 -9.80 22.84 0.46
CA ALA A 31 -10.50 22.30 1.62
C ALA A 31 -12.02 22.61 1.58
N ILE A 32 -12.42 23.84 1.21
CA ILE A 32 -13.83 24.22 0.98
C ILE A 32 -14.46 23.32 -0.07
N GLN A 33 -13.80 23.18 -1.21
CA GLN A 33 -14.31 22.39 -2.32
C GLN A 33 -14.47 20.91 -1.94
N TRP A 34 -13.49 20.36 -1.22
CA TRP A 34 -13.54 18.96 -0.77
C TRP A 34 -14.67 18.74 0.24
N LEU A 35 -14.79 19.58 1.28
CA LEU A 35 -15.88 19.48 2.27
C LEU A 35 -17.26 19.63 1.63
N THR A 36 -17.40 20.56 0.68
CA THR A 36 -18.64 20.75 -0.09
C THR A 36 -18.97 19.51 -0.91
N SER A 37 -17.96 18.90 -1.54
CA SER A 37 -18.14 17.66 -2.32
C SER A 37 -18.58 16.51 -1.42
N MET A 38 -17.92 16.33 -0.27
CA MET A 38 -18.27 15.30 0.73
C MET A 38 -19.69 15.49 1.27
N ALA A 39 -20.11 16.73 1.55
CA ALA A 39 -21.47 17.03 2.00
C ALA A 39 -22.54 16.78 0.91
N GLY A 40 -22.15 16.83 -0.37
CA GLY A 40 -23.01 16.56 -1.52
C GLY A 40 -23.20 15.07 -1.83
N LEU A 41 -22.35 14.19 -1.31
CA LEU A 41 -22.47 12.73 -1.48
C LEU A 41 -23.64 12.23 -0.63
N LYS A 42 -24.81 12.05 -1.26
CA LYS A 42 -26.05 11.64 -0.57
C LYS A 42 -26.09 10.16 -0.18
N ASN A 43 -25.27 9.32 -0.81
CA ASN A 43 -25.11 7.89 -0.51
C ASN A 43 -23.62 7.52 -0.50
N ASN A 44 -23.17 6.90 0.60
CA ASN A 44 -21.77 6.49 0.79
C ASN A 44 -21.38 5.21 0.03
N ASP A 45 -22.26 4.58 -0.75
CA ASP A 45 -21.97 3.32 -1.46
C ASP A 45 -21.97 3.46 -2.99
N GLU A 46 -21.98 4.69 -3.51
CA GLU A 46 -22.07 4.94 -4.95
C GLU A 46 -20.71 4.85 -5.65
N ILE A 47 -20.70 4.22 -6.83
CA ILE A 47 -19.54 4.13 -7.71
C ILE A 47 -19.58 5.22 -8.75
N THR A 48 -18.45 5.91 -8.91
CA THR A 48 -18.28 6.96 -9.92
C THR A 48 -17.38 6.44 -11.04
N ILE A 49 -17.80 6.64 -12.29
CA ILE A 49 -17.03 6.35 -13.49
C ILE A 49 -16.59 7.68 -14.11
N ASP A 50 -15.28 7.86 -14.31
CA ASP A 50 -14.76 8.96 -15.13
C ASP A 50 -14.81 8.55 -16.61
N SER A 51 -15.85 9.00 -17.30
CA SER A 51 -16.06 8.71 -18.73
C SER A 51 -14.91 9.14 -19.65
N ARG A 52 -14.06 10.09 -19.23
CA ARG A 52 -12.93 10.56 -20.06
C ARG A 52 -11.75 9.62 -19.99
N THR A 53 -11.46 9.11 -18.81
CA THR A 53 -10.27 8.29 -18.55
C THR A 53 -10.57 6.79 -18.52
N GLY A 54 -11.83 6.41 -18.30
CA GLY A 54 -12.28 5.03 -18.12
C GLY A 54 -12.06 4.48 -16.72
N VAL A 55 -11.46 5.25 -15.80
CA VAL A 55 -11.27 4.79 -14.42
C VAL A 55 -12.56 4.90 -13.63
N PHE A 56 -12.73 4.01 -12.64
CA PHE A 56 -13.89 4.06 -11.76
C PHE A 56 -13.54 3.60 -10.35
N GLY A 57 -14.40 3.94 -9.39
CA GLY A 57 -14.20 3.50 -8.02
C GLY A 57 -15.24 4.11 -7.10
N HIS A 58 -15.05 3.85 -5.81
CA HIS A 58 -15.86 4.45 -4.76
C HIS A 58 -15.84 5.98 -4.86
N ASN A 59 -17.00 6.64 -4.75
CA ASN A 59 -17.13 8.09 -4.95
C ASN A 59 -16.15 8.92 -4.10
N ILE A 60 -15.92 8.57 -2.83
CA ILE A 60 -14.96 9.26 -1.96
C ILE A 60 -13.53 9.06 -2.44
N SER A 61 -13.18 7.86 -2.91
CA SER A 61 -11.84 7.60 -3.45
C SER A 61 -11.60 8.35 -4.77
N MET A 62 -12.63 8.46 -5.61
CA MET A 62 -12.58 9.24 -6.85
C MET A 62 -12.42 10.76 -6.62
N LEU A 63 -12.87 11.30 -5.48
CA LEU A 63 -12.65 12.72 -5.14
C LEU A 63 -11.17 13.07 -4.93
N ASP A 64 -10.37 12.11 -4.46
CA ASP A 64 -8.94 12.30 -4.15
C ASP A 64 -7.99 11.62 -5.13
N PHE A 65 -8.54 11.04 -6.20
CA PHE A 65 -7.77 10.51 -7.32
C PHE A 65 -7.38 11.61 -8.31
N SER A 66 -6.20 11.48 -8.92
CA SER A 66 -5.70 12.39 -9.95
C SER A 66 -5.19 11.59 -11.15
N GLU A 67 -5.62 11.99 -12.34
CA GLU A 67 -5.20 11.34 -13.58
C GLU A 67 -3.73 11.62 -13.97
N LYS A 68 -3.05 12.57 -13.30
CA LYS A 68 -1.69 13.01 -13.68
C LYS A 68 -0.71 11.84 -13.82
N GLU A 69 -0.83 10.86 -12.92
CA GLU A 69 0.03 9.68 -12.87
C GLU A 69 -0.63 8.43 -13.47
N LEU A 70 -1.86 8.53 -13.98
CA LEU A 70 -2.62 7.38 -14.48
C LEU A 70 -1.89 6.66 -15.63
N ALA A 71 -1.28 7.41 -16.54
CA ALA A 71 -0.52 6.80 -17.64
C ALA A 71 0.71 6.03 -17.14
N TYR A 72 1.30 6.44 -16.02
CA TYR A 72 2.41 5.71 -15.39
C TYR A 72 1.91 4.44 -14.70
N PHE A 73 0.85 4.56 -13.91
CA PHE A 73 0.22 3.42 -13.27
C PHE A 73 -0.28 2.39 -14.28
N ARG A 74 -0.93 2.77 -15.38
CA ARG A 74 -1.31 1.81 -16.43
C ARG A 74 -0.12 1.09 -17.07
N ARG A 75 1.04 1.74 -17.20
CA ARG A 75 2.25 1.06 -17.73
C ARG A 75 2.74 -0.03 -16.79
N ILE A 76 2.75 0.23 -15.47
CA ILE A 76 3.13 -0.76 -14.47
C ILE A 76 2.01 -1.79 -14.29
N GLY A 77 0.74 -1.39 -14.41
CA GLY A 77 -0.44 -2.24 -14.44
C GLY A 77 -0.25 -3.42 -15.41
N LYS A 78 0.21 -3.14 -16.64
CA LYS A 78 0.53 -4.19 -17.64
C LYS A 78 1.58 -5.21 -17.19
N LEU A 79 2.51 -4.80 -16.33
CA LEU A 79 3.48 -5.72 -15.75
C LEU A 79 2.84 -6.60 -14.67
N VAL A 80 1.92 -6.06 -13.87
CA VAL A 80 1.44 -6.74 -12.65
C VAL A 80 0.09 -7.45 -12.83
N GLU A 81 -0.74 -7.03 -13.78
CA GLU A 81 -2.11 -7.53 -14.01
C GLU A 81 -2.16 -9.00 -14.40
N PHE A 82 -3.21 -9.69 -14.00
CA PHE A 82 -3.54 -11.00 -14.50
C PHE A 82 -4.46 -10.87 -15.72
N ALA A 83 -4.26 -11.77 -16.68
CA ALA A 83 -5.08 -11.79 -17.89
C ALA A 83 -6.36 -12.59 -17.67
N ASP A 84 -7.46 -12.12 -18.25
CA ASP A 84 -8.66 -12.91 -18.42
C ASP A 84 -8.37 -14.19 -19.20
N ILE A 85 -9.01 -15.29 -18.78
CA ILE A 85 -9.06 -16.54 -19.54
C ILE A 85 -10.54 -16.81 -19.81
N PRO A 86 -11.02 -16.70 -21.06
CA PRO A 86 -12.44 -16.82 -21.38
C PRO A 86 -13.09 -18.07 -20.77
N GLY A 87 -14.11 -17.85 -19.93
CA GLY A 87 -14.87 -18.91 -19.25
C GLY A 87 -14.13 -19.60 -18.10
N GLN A 88 -12.99 -19.08 -17.65
CA GLN A 88 -12.18 -19.69 -16.59
C GLN A 88 -11.62 -18.69 -15.57
N VAL A 89 -11.13 -17.53 -16.00
CA VAL A 89 -10.58 -16.49 -15.13
C VAL A 89 -11.08 -15.14 -15.59
N GLU A 90 -11.59 -14.35 -14.66
CA GLU A 90 -11.99 -12.96 -14.87
C GLU A 90 -11.22 -12.06 -13.90
N THR A 91 -10.71 -10.93 -14.37
CA THR A 91 -9.87 -10.05 -13.56
C THR A 91 -10.33 -8.60 -13.58
N ALA A 92 -10.00 -7.87 -12.51
CA ALA A 92 -10.21 -6.43 -12.42
C ALA A 92 -9.08 -5.79 -11.63
N LEU A 93 -8.15 -5.14 -12.34
CA LEU A 93 -7.04 -4.43 -11.72
C LEU A 93 -7.46 -3.04 -11.24
N ALA A 94 -7.15 -2.77 -9.99
CA ALA A 94 -7.30 -1.47 -9.36
C ALA A 94 -5.99 -0.99 -8.75
N LEU A 95 -5.82 0.32 -8.67
CA LEU A 95 -4.93 0.93 -7.71
C LEU A 95 -5.55 0.81 -6.33
N SER A 96 -4.71 0.60 -5.32
CA SER A 96 -5.14 0.56 -3.92
C SER A 96 -4.21 1.38 -3.04
N GLY A 97 -4.58 1.51 -1.76
CA GLY A 97 -3.73 2.09 -0.75
C GLY A 97 -3.19 3.48 -1.14
N SER A 98 -1.87 3.62 -1.17
CA SER A 98 -1.23 4.91 -1.41
C SER A 98 -1.31 5.37 -2.87
N ALA A 99 -1.36 4.44 -3.82
CA ALA A 99 -1.42 4.75 -5.25
C ALA A 99 -2.81 5.27 -5.69
N ALA A 100 -3.87 4.84 -5.00
CA ALA A 100 -5.24 5.30 -5.25
C ALA A 100 -5.58 6.68 -4.68
N GLN A 101 -4.72 7.26 -3.83
CA GLN A 101 -4.99 8.48 -3.05
C GLN A 101 -4.09 9.64 -3.49
N SER A 102 -4.09 9.95 -4.79
CA SER A 102 -3.10 10.84 -5.42
C SER A 102 -3.05 12.26 -4.84
N LYS A 103 -4.12 12.77 -4.21
CA LYS A 103 -4.10 14.07 -3.51
C LYS A 103 -3.49 14.05 -2.11
N ILE A 104 -3.44 12.87 -1.48
CA ILE A 104 -2.82 12.65 -0.16
C ILE A 104 -1.43 12.03 -0.29
N GLN A 105 -1.16 11.49 -1.47
CA GLN A 105 0.14 10.92 -1.80
C GLN A 105 0.57 11.47 -3.15
N SER A 106 0.88 12.76 -3.19
CA SER A 106 1.48 13.42 -4.37
C SER A 106 2.81 12.78 -4.79
N TYR A 107 3.45 12.08 -3.86
CA TYR A 107 4.70 11.35 -4.04
C TYR A 107 4.54 9.89 -3.60
N PRO A 108 3.87 9.02 -4.38
CA PRO A 108 3.75 7.61 -4.04
C PRO A 108 5.15 6.99 -4.08
N GLY A 109 5.53 6.38 -2.95
CA GLY A 109 6.77 5.61 -2.89
C GLY A 109 6.64 4.25 -3.58
N ASP A 110 5.41 3.76 -3.68
CA ASP A 110 5.07 2.40 -4.07
C ASP A 110 3.94 2.43 -5.10
N CYS A 111 3.94 1.43 -5.98
CA CYS A 111 2.83 1.17 -6.89
C CYS A 111 2.00 0.01 -6.32
N ASP A 112 1.06 0.36 -5.44
CA ASP A 112 0.15 -0.59 -4.80
C ASP A 112 -1.05 -0.90 -5.70
N TYR A 113 -1.15 -2.16 -6.12
CA TYR A 113 -2.29 -2.69 -6.87
C TYR A 113 -3.08 -3.68 -6.02
N PHE A 114 -4.35 -3.75 -6.36
CA PHE A 114 -5.28 -4.76 -5.89
C PHE A 114 -6.00 -5.32 -7.10
N GLU A 115 -6.11 -6.63 -7.19
CA GLU A 115 -6.75 -7.27 -8.32
C GLU A 115 -7.77 -8.30 -7.86
N ARG A 116 -9.02 -8.10 -8.30
CA ARG A 116 -10.03 -9.13 -8.14
C ARG A 116 -9.77 -10.21 -9.17
N VAL A 117 -9.69 -11.46 -8.73
CA VAL A 117 -9.48 -12.61 -9.61
C VAL A 117 -10.58 -13.62 -9.32
N ASN A 118 -11.56 -13.74 -10.21
CA ASN A 118 -12.62 -14.72 -10.09
C ASN A 118 -12.31 -15.94 -10.96
N ILE A 119 -12.24 -17.11 -10.33
CA ILE A 119 -11.91 -18.38 -10.98
C ILE A 119 -13.17 -19.20 -11.12
N ILE A 120 -13.57 -19.44 -12.36
CA ILE A 120 -14.73 -20.26 -12.72
C ILE A 120 -14.26 -21.71 -12.84
N ALA A 121 -14.72 -22.56 -11.93
CA ALA A 121 -14.32 -23.97 -11.93
C ALA A 121 -15.40 -24.90 -11.32
N PRO A 122 -15.45 -26.19 -11.72
CA PRO A 122 -16.43 -27.12 -11.16
C PRO A 122 -16.26 -27.38 -9.65
N THR A 123 -15.05 -27.21 -9.12
CA THR A 123 -14.74 -27.46 -7.69
C THR A 123 -13.72 -26.46 -7.16
N ARG A 124 -13.76 -26.18 -5.85
CA ARG A 124 -12.74 -25.37 -5.17
C ARG A 124 -11.32 -25.88 -5.42
N LYS A 125 -11.13 -27.21 -5.40
CA LYS A 125 -9.82 -27.84 -5.63
C LYS A 125 -9.29 -27.50 -7.02
N GLU A 126 -10.15 -27.50 -8.03
CA GLU A 126 -9.79 -27.12 -9.38
C GLU A 126 -9.53 -25.61 -9.51
N ALA A 127 -10.31 -24.78 -8.82
CA ALA A 127 -10.05 -23.34 -8.75
C ALA A 127 -8.67 -23.03 -8.15
N CYS A 128 -8.33 -23.67 -7.02
CA CYS A 128 -7.00 -23.57 -6.41
C CYS A 128 -5.88 -24.02 -7.34
N ARG A 129 -6.11 -25.09 -8.13
CA ARG A 129 -5.14 -25.56 -9.13
C ARG A 129 -4.93 -24.54 -10.24
N ILE A 130 -6.01 -23.94 -10.75
CA ILE A 130 -5.97 -22.88 -11.76
C ILE A 130 -5.21 -21.68 -11.20
N LEU A 131 -5.54 -21.21 -9.98
CA LEU A 131 -4.84 -20.11 -9.30
C LEU A 131 -3.32 -20.37 -9.24
N GLY A 132 -2.93 -21.54 -8.74
CA GLY A 132 -1.52 -21.92 -8.63
C GLY A 132 -0.80 -21.94 -9.97
N SER A 133 -1.49 -22.31 -11.05
CA SER A 133 -0.92 -22.26 -12.40
C SER A 133 -0.72 -20.81 -12.85
N ILE A 134 -1.77 -19.99 -12.84
CA ILE A 134 -1.70 -18.62 -13.36
C ILE A 134 -0.73 -17.75 -12.56
N MET A 135 -0.65 -17.91 -11.23
CA MET A 135 0.30 -17.18 -10.39
C MET A 135 1.74 -17.57 -10.70
N ARG A 136 2.00 -18.87 -10.88
CA ARG A 136 3.34 -19.34 -11.23
C ARG A 136 3.73 -18.89 -12.62
N ASP A 137 2.84 -19.01 -13.60
CA ASP A 137 3.09 -18.56 -14.97
C ASP A 137 3.36 -17.05 -15.01
N LYS A 138 2.55 -16.26 -14.28
CA LYS A 138 2.79 -14.81 -14.11
C LYS A 138 4.18 -14.53 -13.55
N ALA A 139 4.54 -15.19 -12.44
CA ALA A 139 5.82 -15.00 -11.79
C ALA A 139 7.01 -15.36 -12.69
N LEU A 140 6.94 -16.49 -13.39
CA LEU A 140 8.02 -16.95 -14.29
C LEU A 140 8.16 -16.06 -15.53
N ASN A 141 7.04 -15.60 -16.10
CA ASN A 141 7.05 -14.73 -17.29
C ASN A 141 7.47 -13.29 -16.95
N THR A 142 7.38 -12.88 -15.68
CA THR A 142 7.75 -11.53 -15.21
C THR A 142 8.91 -11.55 -14.21
N LEU A 143 9.71 -12.61 -14.23
CA LEU A 143 10.80 -12.80 -13.27
C LEU A 143 11.85 -11.69 -13.35
N GLN A 144 12.22 -11.29 -14.57
CA GLN A 144 13.12 -10.17 -14.82
C GLN A 144 12.88 -9.61 -16.22
N GLY A 145 12.97 -8.29 -16.35
CA GLY A 145 12.94 -7.57 -17.62
C GLY A 145 13.84 -6.32 -17.57
N PRO A 146 13.85 -5.50 -18.64
CA PRO A 146 14.74 -4.34 -18.73
C PRO A 146 14.55 -3.31 -17.62
N THR A 147 13.36 -3.25 -17.04
CA THR A 147 12.97 -2.23 -16.04
C THR A 147 12.25 -2.83 -14.83
N TYR A 148 12.34 -4.15 -14.62
CA TYR A 148 11.67 -4.78 -13.49
C TYR A 148 12.32 -6.11 -13.09
N GLN A 149 12.10 -6.50 -11.84
CA GLN A 149 12.51 -7.80 -11.31
C GLN A 149 11.51 -8.25 -10.25
N LEU A 150 11.11 -9.52 -10.30
CA LEU A 150 10.28 -10.15 -9.27
C LEU A 150 11.11 -10.34 -7.98
N ILE A 151 10.55 -9.91 -6.86
CA ILE A 151 11.13 -10.04 -5.52
C ILE A 151 10.63 -11.35 -4.89
N GLU A 152 9.31 -11.50 -4.75
CA GLU A 152 8.69 -12.64 -4.10
C GLU A 152 7.23 -12.84 -4.54
N VAL A 153 6.72 -14.04 -4.26
CA VAL A 153 5.29 -14.37 -4.39
C VAL A 153 4.79 -14.96 -3.08
N LYS A 154 3.70 -14.42 -2.55
CA LYS A 154 3.03 -14.94 -1.37
C LYS A 154 1.90 -15.85 -1.78
N TYR A 155 1.99 -17.12 -1.37
CA TYR A 155 1.10 -18.18 -1.80
C TYR A 155 1.14 -19.37 -0.84
N GLY A 156 0.03 -19.65 -0.18
CA GLY A 156 -0.11 -20.71 0.83
C GLY A 156 0.55 -20.37 2.17
N SER A 157 0.48 -21.33 3.10
CA SER A 157 1.05 -21.22 4.44
C SER A 157 1.82 -22.50 4.81
N PHE A 158 2.80 -22.39 5.71
CA PHE A 158 3.51 -23.54 6.24
C PHE A 158 2.56 -24.39 7.11
N GLU A 159 2.45 -25.69 6.85
CA GLU A 159 1.60 -26.59 7.66
C GLU A 159 2.23 -26.92 9.03
N GLU A 160 3.56 -26.90 9.11
CA GLU A 160 4.33 -27.22 10.31
C GLU A 160 5.54 -26.29 10.48
N ASP A 161 6.11 -26.27 11.69
CA ASP A 161 7.32 -25.51 11.98
C ASP A 161 8.50 -26.03 11.13
N MET A 162 9.26 -25.12 10.53
CA MET A 162 10.34 -25.46 9.62
C MET A 162 11.54 -24.53 9.80
N ILE A 163 12.72 -25.01 9.47
CA ILE A 163 13.98 -24.27 9.41
C ILE A 163 14.42 -24.27 7.94
N ILE A 164 14.51 -23.09 7.33
CA ILE A 164 14.89 -22.87 5.93
C ILE A 164 16.18 -22.05 5.94
N GLY A 165 17.30 -22.68 5.59
CA GLY A 165 18.62 -22.09 5.81
C GLY A 165 18.82 -21.78 7.29
N GLU A 166 19.00 -20.50 7.62
CA GLU A 166 19.15 -20.02 9.00
C GLU A 166 17.82 -19.53 9.62
N LYS A 167 16.74 -19.46 8.84
CA LYS A 167 15.46 -18.89 9.28
C LYS A 167 14.54 -19.96 9.85
N SER A 168 14.06 -19.76 11.07
CA SER A 168 12.96 -20.54 11.63
C SER A 168 11.63 -19.90 11.25
N VAL A 169 10.74 -20.70 10.67
CA VAL A 169 9.36 -20.32 10.32
C VAL A 169 8.36 -21.17 11.10
N LYS A 170 7.25 -20.56 11.50
CA LYS A 170 6.21 -21.22 12.29
C LYS A 170 5.08 -21.73 11.40
N ALA A 171 4.44 -22.80 11.85
CA ALA A 171 3.19 -23.27 11.26
C ALA A 171 2.16 -22.13 11.14
N ASN A 172 1.33 -22.19 10.10
CA ASN A 172 0.33 -21.19 9.69
C ASN A 172 0.88 -19.82 9.28
N THR A 173 2.20 -19.66 9.19
CA THR A 173 2.78 -18.44 8.62
C THR A 173 2.67 -18.48 7.09
N PRO A 174 2.28 -17.38 6.42
CA PRO A 174 2.27 -17.30 4.97
C PRO A 174 3.64 -17.63 4.36
N ILE A 175 3.66 -18.34 3.23
CA ILE A 175 4.88 -18.67 2.50
C ILE A 175 5.20 -17.53 1.54
N ALA A 176 6.40 -16.98 1.64
CA ALA A 176 6.99 -16.08 0.65
C ALA A 176 7.98 -16.86 -0.23
N TRP A 177 7.57 -17.13 -1.46
CA TRP A 177 8.34 -17.87 -2.45
C TRP A 177 9.31 -16.94 -3.19
N ARG A 178 10.58 -17.32 -3.21
CA ARG A 178 11.61 -16.65 -4.01
C ARG A 178 11.62 -17.14 -5.47
N PRO A 179 12.11 -16.35 -6.43
CA PRO A 179 12.13 -16.73 -7.85
C PRO A 179 12.72 -18.12 -8.13
N GLU A 180 13.81 -18.49 -7.47
CA GLU A 180 14.44 -19.80 -7.59
C GLU A 180 13.58 -20.94 -7.04
N GLN A 181 12.83 -20.70 -5.95
CA GLN A 181 11.91 -21.67 -5.35
C GLN A 181 10.67 -21.86 -6.23
N ILE A 182 10.18 -20.80 -6.88
CA ILE A 182 9.07 -20.87 -7.85
C ILE A 182 9.48 -21.70 -9.07
N ARG A 183 10.70 -21.51 -9.59
CA ARG A 183 11.26 -22.33 -10.67
C ARG A 183 11.37 -23.80 -10.26
N ALA A 184 11.85 -24.07 -9.04
CA ALA A 184 12.01 -25.42 -8.51
C ALA A 184 10.69 -26.08 -8.06
N GLU A 185 9.62 -25.30 -7.91
CA GLU A 185 8.30 -25.72 -7.38
C GLU A 185 8.35 -26.29 -5.96
N LYS A 186 9.39 -25.95 -5.20
CA LYS A 186 9.57 -26.45 -3.84
C LYS A 186 10.46 -25.56 -2.98
N ILE A 187 10.25 -25.69 -1.67
CA ILE A 187 11.12 -25.18 -0.61
C ILE A 187 11.62 -26.39 0.18
N GLU A 188 12.93 -26.45 0.40
CA GLU A 188 13.58 -27.49 1.18
C GLU A 188 14.08 -26.92 2.51
N GLY A 189 14.06 -27.76 3.55
CA GLY A 189 14.53 -27.41 4.88
C GLY A 189 14.34 -28.55 5.84
N PHE A 190 14.27 -28.22 7.13
CA PHE A 190 14.26 -29.20 8.21
C PHE A 190 13.16 -28.89 9.22
N ARG A 191 12.61 -29.92 9.84
CA ARG A 191 11.85 -29.78 11.08
C ARG A 191 12.79 -29.36 12.21
N PRO A 192 12.27 -28.81 13.33
CA PRO A 192 13.09 -28.47 14.50
C PRO A 192 13.90 -29.65 15.08
N ASP A 193 13.48 -30.90 14.81
CA ASP A 193 14.19 -32.13 15.22
C ASP A 193 15.32 -32.55 14.25
N GLY A 194 15.55 -31.80 13.17
CA GLY A 194 16.57 -32.07 12.15
C GLY A 194 16.11 -32.97 11.01
N THR A 195 14.86 -33.44 10.99
CA THR A 195 14.33 -34.25 9.89
C THR A 195 14.08 -33.40 8.65
N SER A 196 14.56 -33.82 7.48
CA SER A 196 14.30 -33.10 6.22
C SER A 196 12.81 -33.07 5.87
N ILE A 197 12.38 -31.92 5.34
CA ILE A 197 11.02 -31.68 4.87
C ILE A 197 11.06 -30.84 3.60
N THR A 198 10.10 -31.08 2.70
CA THR A 198 9.91 -30.33 1.48
C THR A 198 8.47 -29.85 1.40
N VAL A 199 8.29 -28.55 1.14
CA VAL A 199 6.99 -27.95 0.83
C VAL A 199 6.93 -27.70 -0.67
N THR A 200 5.96 -28.30 -1.36
CA THR A 200 5.78 -28.11 -2.81
C THR A 200 4.79 -26.99 -3.12
N TRP A 201 4.95 -26.36 -4.29
CA TRP A 201 4.01 -25.33 -4.78
C TRP A 201 2.57 -25.86 -4.83
N GLN A 202 2.40 -27.10 -5.27
CA GLN A 202 1.09 -27.76 -5.36
C GLN A 202 0.45 -27.97 -3.97
N GLN A 203 1.23 -28.38 -2.96
CA GLN A 203 0.73 -28.54 -1.59
C GLN A 203 0.30 -27.20 -0.99
N ALA A 204 1.15 -26.18 -1.10
CA ALA A 204 0.82 -24.83 -0.63
C ALA A 204 -0.46 -24.29 -1.29
N GLY A 205 -0.68 -24.63 -2.56
CA GLY A 205 -1.86 -24.24 -3.30
C GLY A 205 -3.19 -24.87 -2.89
N LEU A 206 -3.20 -25.91 -2.05
CA LEU A 206 -4.46 -26.50 -1.58
C LEU A 206 -5.28 -25.50 -0.74
N ASN A 207 -4.58 -24.65 0.00
CA ASN A 207 -5.12 -23.54 0.77
C ASN A 207 -4.27 -22.29 0.48
N PRO A 208 -4.58 -21.58 -0.62
CA PRO A 208 -3.71 -20.52 -1.12
C PRO A 208 -3.60 -19.34 -0.16
N GLY A 209 -4.61 -19.13 0.69
CA GLY A 209 -4.63 -18.04 1.66
C GLY A 209 -4.41 -16.69 0.98
N TRP A 210 -3.73 -15.80 1.69
CA TRP A 210 -3.42 -14.47 1.17
C TRP A 210 -2.41 -14.54 0.01
N CYS A 211 -2.80 -13.98 -1.13
CA CYS A 211 -2.03 -14.05 -2.38
C CYS A 211 -1.50 -12.66 -2.77
N LYS A 212 -0.19 -12.56 -3.04
CA LYS A 212 0.44 -11.31 -3.46
C LYS A 212 1.67 -11.56 -4.31
N LEU A 213 1.93 -10.69 -5.28
CA LEU A 213 3.19 -10.67 -6.02
C LEU A 213 3.88 -9.31 -5.85
N ASP A 214 5.19 -9.35 -5.67
CA ASP A 214 6.02 -8.18 -5.40
C ASP A 214 7.15 -8.08 -6.41
N TRP A 215 7.27 -6.92 -7.05
CA TRP A 215 8.34 -6.56 -7.97
C TRP A 215 9.05 -5.29 -7.49
N VAL A 216 10.30 -5.14 -7.88
CA VAL A 216 10.90 -3.82 -8.04
C VAL A 216 10.75 -3.40 -9.50
N VAL A 217 10.40 -2.13 -9.71
CA VAL A 217 10.30 -1.52 -11.04
C VAL A 217 11.17 -0.27 -11.11
N ALA A 218 11.91 -0.14 -12.19
CA ALA A 218 12.61 1.07 -12.55
C ALA A 218 11.73 1.90 -13.49
N ASP A 219 11.68 3.21 -13.24
CA ASP A 219 11.16 4.22 -14.16
C ASP A 219 12.35 4.99 -14.76
N PRO A 220 12.81 4.65 -15.98
CA PRO A 220 13.94 5.34 -16.60
C PRO A 220 13.67 6.83 -16.87
N LEU A 221 12.40 7.22 -17.08
CA LEU A 221 12.04 8.61 -17.36
C LEU A 221 12.19 9.49 -16.12
N ARG A 222 11.72 8.99 -14.98
CA ARG A 222 11.86 9.65 -13.67
C ARG A 222 13.17 9.32 -12.96
N LYS A 223 13.95 8.42 -13.56
CA LYS A 223 15.16 7.80 -13.02
C LYS A 223 14.92 7.16 -11.64
N ASN A 224 13.70 6.69 -11.36
CA ASN A 224 13.30 6.23 -10.04
C ASN A 224 13.16 4.71 -9.93
N LEU A 225 13.28 4.21 -8.70
CA LEU A 225 12.88 2.86 -8.33
C LEU A 225 11.60 2.94 -7.51
N ALA A 226 10.70 1.99 -7.71
CA ALA A 226 9.53 1.80 -6.88
C ALA A 226 9.30 0.30 -6.69
N ASN A 227 8.74 -0.09 -5.56
CA ASN A 227 8.16 -1.42 -5.47
C ASN A 227 6.78 -1.37 -6.15
N ALA A 228 6.49 -2.39 -6.95
CA ALA A 228 5.16 -2.64 -7.45
C ALA A 228 4.63 -3.91 -6.79
N SER A 229 3.46 -3.80 -6.17
CA SER A 229 2.83 -4.89 -5.43
C SER A 229 1.45 -5.15 -6.04
N ASN A 230 1.09 -6.41 -6.28
CA ASN A 230 -0.27 -6.76 -6.66
C ASN A 230 -0.84 -7.76 -5.66
N MET A 231 -1.81 -7.30 -4.88
CA MET A 231 -2.56 -8.13 -3.93
C MET A 231 -3.79 -8.71 -4.62
N LEU A 232 -3.99 -10.03 -4.52
CA LEU A 232 -5.08 -10.70 -5.22
C LEU A 232 -6.21 -11.05 -4.24
N ASP A 233 -7.40 -10.54 -4.53
CA ASP A 233 -8.65 -10.94 -3.88
C ASP A 233 -9.31 -12.03 -4.75
N VAL A 234 -9.00 -13.28 -4.39
CA VAL A 234 -9.31 -14.44 -5.24
C VAL A 234 -10.60 -15.09 -4.79
N THR A 235 -11.53 -15.23 -5.73
CA THR A 235 -12.80 -15.92 -5.53
C THR A 235 -12.90 -17.15 -6.42
N TRP A 236 -13.63 -18.16 -5.96
CA TRP A 236 -14.06 -19.30 -6.75
C TRP A 236 -15.54 -19.18 -7.06
N GLU A 237 -15.88 -19.22 -8.35
CA GLU A 237 -17.25 -19.35 -8.84
C GLU A 237 -17.54 -20.82 -9.18
N GLY A 238 -18.49 -21.41 -8.44
CA GLY A 238 -18.95 -22.78 -8.64
C GLY A 238 -19.95 -22.94 -9.78
N PRO A 239 -20.30 -24.18 -10.18
CA PRO A 239 -21.22 -24.46 -11.29
C PRO A 239 -22.66 -23.96 -11.05
N HIS A 240 -23.00 -23.60 -9.82
CA HIS A 240 -24.30 -23.04 -9.43
C HIS A 240 -24.28 -21.51 -9.32
N GLY A 241 -23.15 -20.86 -9.61
CA GLY A 241 -22.97 -19.41 -9.51
C GLY A 241 -22.60 -18.90 -8.12
N ASP A 242 -22.40 -19.79 -7.14
CA ASP A 242 -21.88 -19.40 -5.81
C ASP A 242 -20.46 -18.85 -5.95
N ILE A 243 -20.21 -17.69 -5.34
CA ILE A 243 -18.90 -17.03 -5.31
C ILE A 243 -18.35 -17.09 -3.89
N ILE A 244 -17.20 -17.73 -3.73
CA ILE A 244 -16.58 -18.01 -2.43
C ILE A 244 -15.13 -17.51 -2.43
N PRO A 245 -14.74 -16.59 -1.53
CA PRO A 245 -13.34 -16.19 -1.36
C PRO A 245 -12.45 -17.36 -0.97
N LEU A 246 -11.31 -17.51 -1.63
CA LEU A 246 -10.42 -18.65 -1.41
C LEU A 246 -9.61 -18.56 -0.11
N ASP A 247 -9.41 -17.35 0.40
CA ASP A 247 -8.79 -17.05 1.69
C ASP A 247 -9.81 -16.90 2.84
N GLY A 248 -11.12 -16.91 2.51
CA GLY A 248 -12.23 -16.78 3.45
C GLY A 248 -12.72 -15.36 3.70
N TYR A 249 -12.21 -14.35 2.98
CA TYR A 249 -12.64 -12.96 3.13
C TYR A 249 -12.72 -12.25 1.76
N LEU A 250 -13.79 -11.50 1.52
CA LEU A 250 -13.88 -10.65 0.32
C LEU A 250 -13.56 -9.22 0.71
N ASP A 251 -12.54 -8.64 0.09
CA ASP A 251 -12.05 -7.32 0.48
C ASP A 251 -13.01 -6.19 0.02
N PRO A 252 -13.27 -5.21 0.89
CA PRO A 252 -14.13 -4.08 0.57
C PRO A 252 -13.42 -3.08 -0.35
N TYR A 253 -14.16 -2.54 -1.32
CA TYR A 253 -13.63 -1.71 -2.40
C TYR A 253 -13.47 -0.22 -2.09
N PHE A 254 -13.63 0.19 -0.83
CA PHE A 254 -13.73 1.60 -0.45
C PHE A 254 -12.48 2.45 -0.75
N GLN A 255 -11.34 1.83 -1.07
CA GLN A 255 -10.08 2.51 -1.39
C GLN A 255 -9.51 2.14 -2.77
N GLU A 256 -10.32 1.50 -3.61
CA GLU A 256 -9.89 1.00 -4.92
C GLU A 256 -10.25 2.00 -6.03
N VAL A 257 -9.32 2.19 -6.97
CA VAL A 257 -9.55 2.91 -8.23
C VAL A 257 -9.21 1.97 -9.37
N TYR A 258 -10.24 1.43 -10.01
CA TYR A 258 -10.15 0.51 -11.13
C TYR A 258 -9.66 1.23 -12.38
N LEU A 259 -8.75 0.57 -13.10
CA LEU A 259 -8.02 1.20 -14.19
C LEU A 259 -8.76 1.17 -15.53
N GLU A 260 -9.65 0.20 -15.75
CA GLU A 260 -10.32 0.00 -17.03
C GLU A 260 -11.83 -0.22 -16.84
N ALA A 261 -12.65 0.50 -17.60
CA ALA A 261 -14.11 0.47 -17.47
C ALA A 261 -14.70 -0.89 -17.86
N GLU A 262 -13.98 -1.65 -18.68
CA GLU A 262 -14.30 -3.01 -19.09
C GLU A 262 -14.39 -3.97 -17.89
N SER A 263 -13.76 -3.64 -16.76
CA SER A 263 -13.83 -4.41 -15.51
C SER A 263 -15.08 -4.15 -14.66
N VAL A 264 -15.94 -3.19 -15.03
CA VAL A 264 -17.18 -2.90 -14.29
C VAL A 264 -18.08 -4.13 -14.10
N PRO A 265 -18.28 -5.04 -15.07
CA PRO A 265 -19.13 -6.22 -14.89
C PRO A 265 -18.63 -7.16 -13.78
N ILE A 266 -17.34 -7.51 -13.77
CA ILE A 266 -16.77 -8.38 -12.73
C ILE A 266 -16.74 -7.68 -11.37
N PHE A 267 -16.40 -6.39 -11.34
CA PHE A 267 -16.49 -5.59 -10.13
C PHE A 267 -17.91 -5.63 -9.55
N SER A 268 -18.92 -5.35 -10.38
CA SER A 268 -20.33 -5.30 -9.97
C SER A 268 -20.82 -6.66 -9.49
N LYS A 269 -20.36 -7.74 -10.13
CA LYS A 269 -20.64 -9.11 -9.70
C LYS A 269 -20.11 -9.35 -8.29
N LEU A 270 -18.84 -9.06 -8.03
CA LEU A 270 -18.21 -9.33 -6.73
C LEU A 270 -18.68 -8.37 -5.63
N ALA A 271 -18.90 -7.10 -5.94
CA ALA A 271 -19.36 -6.09 -4.98
C ALA A 271 -20.70 -6.46 -4.32
N GLN A 272 -21.56 -7.23 -4.99
CA GLN A 272 -22.83 -7.73 -4.43
C GLN A 272 -22.64 -8.76 -3.32
N HIS A 273 -21.48 -9.41 -3.26
CA HIS A 273 -21.12 -10.40 -2.23
C HIS A 273 -20.37 -9.78 -1.05
N VAL A 274 -20.07 -8.47 -1.09
CA VAL A 274 -19.49 -7.74 0.04
C VAL A 274 -20.54 -7.64 1.15
N SER A 275 -20.14 -7.98 2.38
CA SER A 275 -21.03 -7.98 3.55
C SER A 275 -21.65 -6.59 3.80
N ALA A 276 -22.90 -6.55 4.29
CA ALA A 276 -23.53 -5.32 4.76
C ALA A 276 -22.75 -4.64 5.90
N ASN A 277 -21.99 -5.41 6.69
CA ASN A 277 -21.12 -4.89 7.76
C ASN A 277 -19.67 -4.71 7.31
N ALA A 278 -19.38 -4.76 6.00
CA ALA A 278 -18.01 -4.67 5.50
C ALA A 278 -17.36 -3.33 5.86
N LEU A 279 -18.11 -2.23 5.87
CA LEU A 279 -17.58 -0.93 6.26
C LEU A 279 -17.13 -0.90 7.71
N ASP A 280 -17.97 -1.39 8.63
CA ASP A 280 -17.65 -1.41 10.07
C ASP A 280 -16.42 -2.26 10.35
N ARG A 281 -16.37 -3.48 9.80
CA ARG A 281 -15.21 -4.37 9.94
C ARG A 281 -13.94 -3.76 9.34
N TYR A 282 -14.08 -3.07 8.22
CA TYR A 282 -12.96 -2.39 7.59
C TYR A 282 -12.43 -1.24 8.46
N VAL A 283 -13.32 -0.47 9.07
CA VAL A 283 -12.95 0.57 10.03
C VAL A 283 -12.24 -0.05 11.24
N GLU A 284 -12.77 -1.14 11.82
CA GLU A 284 -12.13 -1.87 12.93
C GLU A 284 -10.71 -2.35 12.57
N GLN A 285 -10.51 -2.88 11.36
CA GLN A 285 -9.19 -3.28 10.87
C GLN A 285 -8.22 -2.10 10.76
N LEU A 286 -8.69 -0.96 10.24
CA LEU A 286 -7.89 0.27 10.17
C LEU A 286 -7.54 0.80 11.56
N GLU A 287 -8.47 0.73 12.51
CA GLU A 287 -8.25 1.11 13.91
C GLU A 287 -7.20 0.22 14.58
N HIS A 288 -7.21 -1.09 14.30
CA HIS A 288 -6.17 -1.99 14.77
C HIS A 288 -4.78 -1.63 14.22
N GLU A 289 -4.68 -1.28 12.94
CA GLU A 289 -3.42 -0.78 12.37
C GLU A 289 -3.01 0.58 12.97
N VAL A 290 -3.95 1.47 13.29
CA VAL A 290 -3.66 2.71 14.04
C VAL A 290 -3.04 2.37 15.39
N GLN A 291 -3.66 1.47 16.17
CA GLN A 291 -3.16 1.07 17.48
C GLN A 291 -1.74 0.50 17.40
N LYS A 292 -1.48 -0.40 16.44
CA LYS A 292 -0.16 -0.98 16.20
C LYS A 292 0.90 0.09 15.91
N TYR A 293 0.60 1.05 15.04
CA TYR A 293 1.54 2.11 14.67
C TYR A 293 1.67 3.23 15.72
N LEU A 294 0.79 3.27 16.73
CA LEU A 294 0.95 4.13 17.90
C LEU A 294 1.82 3.50 18.99
N THR A 295 1.79 2.17 19.11
CA THR A 295 2.34 1.46 20.29
C THR A 295 3.58 0.64 19.99
N ARG A 296 3.50 -0.27 19.01
CA ARG A 296 4.55 -1.26 18.72
C ARG A 296 5.52 -0.78 17.65
N ASP A 297 4.97 -0.35 16.51
CA ASP A 297 5.72 -0.05 15.30
C ASP A 297 5.64 1.46 14.99
N LYS A 298 6.10 2.32 15.91
CA LYS A 298 5.83 3.77 15.89
C LYS A 298 5.99 4.41 14.50
N ASN A 299 4.88 4.80 13.90
CA ASN A 299 4.84 5.47 12.60
C ASN A 299 3.62 6.40 12.49
N TYR A 300 3.82 7.65 12.89
CA TYR A 300 2.72 8.64 12.92
C TYR A 300 2.20 8.99 11.54
N GLY A 301 3.03 8.82 10.51
CA GLY A 301 2.57 9.05 9.17
C GLY A 301 1.60 7.99 8.66
N LYS A 302 1.85 6.71 8.97
CA LYS A 302 0.89 5.64 8.72
C LYS A 302 -0.38 5.82 9.54
N VAL A 303 -0.27 6.28 10.79
CA VAL A 303 -1.43 6.63 11.63
C VAL A 303 -2.28 7.71 10.96
N ALA A 304 -1.68 8.79 10.47
CA ALA A 304 -2.36 9.87 9.76
C ALA A 304 -3.17 9.35 8.54
N LYS A 305 -2.57 8.48 7.70
CA LYS A 305 -3.26 7.89 6.55
C LYS A 305 -4.45 7.01 6.95
N ARG A 306 -4.30 6.20 7.99
CA ARG A 306 -5.37 5.29 8.42
C ARG A 306 -6.51 6.07 9.07
N MET A 307 -6.19 7.08 9.89
CA MET A 307 -7.19 8.00 10.43
C MET A 307 -7.92 8.79 9.34
N TYR A 308 -7.22 9.27 8.31
CA TYR A 308 -7.89 9.95 7.19
C TYR A 308 -8.94 9.03 6.54
N ASN A 309 -8.57 7.77 6.30
CA ASN A 309 -9.50 6.77 5.77
C ASN A 309 -10.67 6.46 6.69
N ILE A 310 -10.42 6.30 7.99
CA ILE A 310 -11.49 6.09 8.97
C ILE A 310 -12.43 7.30 8.97
N PHE A 311 -11.89 8.51 9.05
CA PHE A 311 -12.67 9.73 9.22
C PHE A 311 -13.51 10.08 7.99
N ARG A 312 -12.98 9.92 6.78
CA ARG A 312 -13.76 10.14 5.55
C ARG A 312 -14.89 9.12 5.39
N LEU A 313 -14.70 7.89 5.88
CA LEU A 313 -15.71 6.82 5.81
C LEU A 313 -16.76 6.89 6.93
N THR A 314 -16.41 7.46 8.08
CA THR A 314 -17.28 7.54 9.28
C THR A 314 -17.96 8.90 9.48
N GLY A 315 -17.83 9.82 8.52
CA GLY A 315 -18.48 11.13 8.58
C GLY A 315 -17.75 12.20 9.40
N ARG A 316 -16.50 11.93 9.84
CA ARG A 316 -15.63 12.88 10.55
C ARG A 316 -14.87 13.77 9.57
N TYR A 317 -15.61 14.52 8.75
CA TYR A 317 -15.04 15.22 7.60
C TYR A 317 -14.10 16.36 7.99
N GLU A 318 -14.29 17.01 9.14
CA GLU A 318 -13.39 18.05 9.64
C GLU A 318 -11.98 17.49 9.86
N GLU A 319 -11.87 16.37 10.59
CA GLU A 319 -10.58 15.71 10.82
C GLU A 319 -10.00 15.11 9.54
N ALA A 320 -10.84 14.56 8.67
CA ALA A 320 -10.40 14.05 7.38
C ALA A 320 -9.83 15.17 6.50
N ALA A 321 -10.46 16.35 6.45
CA ALA A 321 -9.96 17.50 5.70
C ALA A 321 -8.63 18.00 6.26
N PHE A 322 -8.49 18.11 7.59
CA PHE A 322 -7.22 18.48 8.22
C PHE A 322 -6.10 17.50 7.87
N LEU A 323 -6.36 16.20 7.98
CA LEU A 323 -5.39 15.18 7.60
C LEU A 323 -5.08 15.23 6.12
N ARG A 324 -6.08 15.38 5.25
CA ARG A 324 -5.87 15.47 3.80
C ARG A 324 -4.92 16.62 3.44
N GLU A 325 -5.09 17.78 4.04
CA GLU A 325 -4.26 18.96 3.77
C GLU A 325 -2.85 18.85 4.38
N LEU A 326 -2.71 18.19 5.54
CA LEU A 326 -1.40 17.79 6.08
C LEU A 326 -0.57 17.03 5.04
N PHE A 327 -1.25 16.32 4.13
CA PHE A 327 -0.60 15.57 3.06
C PHE A 327 -0.41 16.32 1.73
N ASP A 328 -0.95 17.52 1.59
CA ASP A 328 -0.70 18.40 0.44
C ASP A 328 0.50 19.33 0.70
N GLU A 329 1.06 19.33 1.92
CA GLU A 329 2.28 20.08 2.24
C GLU A 329 3.50 19.55 1.47
N PRO A 330 4.40 20.44 1.03
CA PRO A 330 5.70 20.04 0.46
C PRO A 330 6.46 19.03 1.34
N ALA A 331 6.32 19.15 2.66
CA ALA A 331 6.94 18.26 3.63
C ALA A 331 6.50 16.79 3.57
N THR A 332 5.46 16.46 2.81
CA THR A 332 5.10 15.06 2.54
C THR A 332 6.12 14.29 1.76
N ILE A 333 7.07 14.96 1.10
CA ILE A 333 8.24 14.30 0.51
C ILE A 333 8.97 13.43 1.53
N LEU A 334 8.87 13.76 2.82
CA LEU A 334 9.42 12.97 3.92
C LEU A 334 8.83 11.56 4.03
N TYR A 335 7.69 11.26 3.41
CA TYR A 335 7.24 9.88 3.27
C TYR A 335 8.08 9.05 2.33
N GLN A 336 8.68 9.65 1.30
CA GLN A 336 9.55 8.92 0.40
C GLN A 336 10.81 8.40 1.11
N VAL A 337 11.18 8.98 2.26
CA VAL A 337 12.19 8.39 3.15
C VAL A 337 11.85 6.95 3.48
N TRP A 338 10.61 6.66 3.86
CA TRP A 338 10.20 5.30 4.23
C TRP A 338 10.23 4.33 3.05
N SER A 339 9.88 4.82 1.85
CA SER A 339 9.96 4.02 0.61
C SER A 339 11.41 3.72 0.22
N LEU A 340 12.29 4.72 0.29
CA LEU A 340 13.72 4.54 0.07
C LEU A 340 14.31 3.54 1.06
N ILE A 341 13.96 3.65 2.35
CA ILE A 341 14.41 2.73 3.39
C ILE A 341 13.94 1.30 3.11
N ARG A 342 12.67 1.11 2.72
CA ARG A 342 12.20 -0.22 2.36
C ARG A 342 12.94 -0.77 1.13
N THR A 343 13.17 0.07 0.13
CA THR A 343 13.93 -0.32 -1.08
C THR A 343 15.35 -0.76 -0.73
N ILE A 344 15.99 -0.07 0.22
CA ILE A 344 17.28 -0.46 0.79
C ILE A 344 17.14 -1.83 1.48
N ASP A 345 16.22 -1.98 2.43
CA ASP A 345 16.01 -3.23 3.18
C ASP A 345 15.74 -4.44 2.26
N ASP A 346 14.93 -4.25 1.21
CA ASP A 346 14.61 -5.27 0.20
C ASP A 346 15.84 -5.64 -0.65
N THR A 347 16.69 -4.67 -0.99
CA THR A 347 17.92 -4.88 -1.78
C THR A 347 18.88 -5.81 -1.06
N TYR A 348 19.13 -5.56 0.23
CA TYR A 348 20.03 -6.38 1.06
C TYR A 348 19.42 -7.72 1.48
N SER A 349 18.08 -7.83 1.57
CA SER A 349 17.41 -9.07 2.01
C SER A 349 17.23 -10.11 0.89
N SER A 350 17.30 -9.69 -0.37
CA SER A 350 16.80 -10.46 -1.52
C SER A 350 17.87 -10.84 -2.55
N GLY A 351 19.13 -10.44 -2.37
CA GLY A 351 20.16 -10.61 -3.40
C GLY A 351 19.79 -9.87 -4.69
N SER A 352 19.18 -8.69 -4.54
CA SER A 352 18.66 -7.89 -5.65
C SER A 352 19.76 -7.49 -6.63
N ILE A 353 19.42 -7.39 -7.92
CA ILE A 353 20.36 -6.98 -8.99
C ILE A 353 20.39 -5.44 -9.12
N ILE A 354 19.60 -4.71 -8.32
CA ILE A 354 19.65 -3.25 -8.27
C ILE A 354 21.06 -2.82 -7.90
N ALA A 355 21.71 -2.06 -8.78
CA ALA A 355 23.05 -1.57 -8.52
C ALA A 355 23.03 -0.56 -7.36
N HIS A 356 24.00 -0.62 -6.46
CA HIS A 356 24.16 0.36 -5.36
C HIS A 356 24.22 1.82 -5.84
N ALA A 357 24.72 2.02 -7.07
CA ALA A 357 24.69 3.32 -7.74
C ALA A 357 23.25 3.88 -7.91
N GLU A 358 22.25 3.00 -8.12
CA GLU A 358 20.85 3.40 -8.23
C GLU A 358 20.27 3.77 -6.86
N LEU A 359 20.65 3.07 -5.78
CA LEU A 359 20.26 3.43 -4.40
C LEU A 359 20.86 4.78 -3.98
N THR A 360 22.12 5.03 -4.34
CA THR A 360 22.79 6.32 -4.10
C THR A 360 22.09 7.42 -4.89
N ALA A 361 21.80 7.20 -6.17
CA ALA A 361 21.07 8.16 -7.01
C ALA A 361 19.63 8.41 -6.54
N ALA A 362 18.96 7.41 -5.95
CA ALA A 362 17.67 7.59 -5.29
C ALA A 362 17.78 8.46 -4.03
N THR A 363 18.82 8.25 -3.23
CA THR A 363 19.12 9.08 -2.05
C THR A 363 19.43 10.52 -2.44
N ASP A 364 20.25 10.74 -3.48
CA ASP A 364 20.56 12.08 -4.01
C ASP A 364 19.31 12.84 -4.43
N ARG A 365 18.37 12.16 -5.10
CA ARG A 365 17.12 12.78 -5.53
C ARG A 365 16.23 13.13 -4.34
N LEU A 366 16.12 12.24 -3.35
CA LEU A 366 15.38 12.53 -2.13
C LEU A 366 15.97 13.75 -1.40
N ILE A 367 17.31 13.88 -1.34
CA ILE A 367 17.96 15.08 -0.80
C ILE A 367 17.52 16.32 -1.56
N MET A 368 17.58 16.29 -2.89
CA MET A 368 17.18 17.44 -3.72
C MET A 368 15.69 17.79 -3.57
N ASP A 369 14.82 16.79 -3.42
CA ASP A 369 13.39 17.02 -3.27
C ASP A 369 13.07 17.53 -1.85
N VAL A 370 13.80 17.09 -0.82
CA VAL A 370 13.74 17.69 0.53
C VAL A 370 14.18 19.15 0.50
N ILE A 371 15.28 19.49 -0.18
CA ILE A 371 15.78 20.88 -0.31
C ILE A 371 14.75 21.77 -1.00
N LYS A 372 14.06 21.27 -2.03
CA LYS A 372 13.04 22.05 -2.74
C LYS A 372 11.75 22.23 -1.94
N ALA A 373 11.45 21.29 -1.06
CA ALA A 373 10.16 21.19 -0.39
C ALA A 373 10.18 21.76 1.03
N LEU A 374 11.31 21.68 1.73
CA LEU A 374 11.45 22.18 3.08
C LEU A 374 12.30 23.46 3.10
N GLU A 375 12.20 24.20 4.21
CA GLU A 375 13.01 25.39 4.45
C GLU A 375 13.54 25.39 5.89
N GLY A 376 14.66 26.08 6.12
CA GLY A 376 15.19 26.41 7.45
C GLY A 376 15.85 25.25 8.19
N ASP A 377 15.73 25.23 9.51
CA ASP A 377 16.42 24.25 10.38
C ASP A 377 15.96 22.81 10.11
N GLN A 378 14.69 22.62 9.76
CA GLN A 378 14.12 21.30 9.45
C GLN A 378 14.75 20.70 8.19
N GLU A 379 14.84 21.49 7.12
CA GLU A 379 15.54 21.11 5.89
C GLU A 379 16.99 20.74 6.20
N SER A 380 17.71 21.64 6.88
CA SER A 380 19.13 21.48 7.20
C SER A 380 19.41 20.19 7.99
N GLN A 381 18.55 19.86 8.95
CA GLN A 381 18.68 18.65 9.75
C GLN A 381 18.46 17.40 8.89
N ILE A 382 17.38 17.34 8.13
CA ILE A 382 17.02 16.15 7.34
C ILE A 382 18.04 15.91 6.23
N VAL A 383 18.45 16.96 5.51
CA VAL A 383 19.49 16.88 4.47
C VAL A 383 20.80 16.37 5.05
N SER A 384 21.21 16.82 6.23
CA SER A 384 22.43 16.33 6.89
C SER A 384 22.39 14.83 7.15
N HIS A 385 21.28 14.30 7.67
CA HIS A 385 21.15 12.86 7.91
C HIS A 385 21.05 12.04 6.61
N LEU A 386 20.35 12.56 5.59
CA LEU A 386 20.29 11.92 4.26
C LEU A 386 21.67 11.89 3.58
N LEU A 387 22.48 12.95 3.72
CA LEU A 387 23.86 12.97 3.21
C LEU A 387 24.74 11.91 3.90
N LYS A 388 24.60 11.74 5.22
CA LYS A 388 25.30 10.65 5.94
C LYS A 388 24.88 9.28 5.44
N LEU A 389 23.57 9.07 5.22
CA LEU A 389 23.06 7.82 4.66
C LEU A 389 23.62 7.59 3.25
N ARG A 390 23.61 8.61 2.40
CA ARG A 390 24.20 8.54 1.05
C ARG A 390 25.67 8.16 1.11
N ASP A 391 26.45 8.83 1.94
CA ASP A 391 27.89 8.56 2.08
C ASP A 391 28.13 7.12 2.56
N ALA A 392 27.32 6.62 3.50
CA ALA A 392 27.43 5.24 3.97
C ALA A 392 27.08 4.22 2.87
N LEU A 393 26.06 4.48 2.05
CA LEU A 393 25.67 3.63 0.91
C LEU A 393 26.70 3.65 -0.22
N SER A 394 27.48 4.73 -0.36
CA SER A 394 28.48 4.85 -1.42
C SER A 394 29.78 4.08 -1.16
N ARG A 395 29.94 3.47 0.03
CA ARG A 395 31.16 2.76 0.41
C ARG A 395 31.16 1.33 -0.16
N PRO A 396 32.33 0.80 -0.59
CA PRO A 396 32.41 -0.58 -1.10
C PRO A 396 31.94 -1.63 -0.11
N GLU A 397 32.14 -1.43 1.20
CA GLU A 397 31.69 -2.38 2.24
C GLU A 397 30.17 -2.45 2.36
N ALA A 398 29.46 -1.41 1.89
CA ALA A 398 28.01 -1.41 1.80
C ALA A 398 27.50 -2.22 0.60
N GLU A 399 28.36 -2.79 -0.25
CA GLU A 399 27.89 -3.62 -1.36
C GLU A 399 27.25 -4.93 -0.88
N ASP A 400 27.79 -5.51 0.19
CA ASP A 400 27.40 -6.83 0.70
C ASP A 400 26.42 -6.75 1.88
N ILE A 401 26.60 -5.79 2.80
CA ILE A 401 25.83 -5.68 4.04
C ILE A 401 25.61 -4.20 4.39
N LEU A 402 24.40 -3.85 4.84
CA LEU A 402 24.14 -2.51 5.35
C LEU A 402 24.99 -2.23 6.60
N THR A 403 25.86 -1.23 6.52
CA THR A 403 26.79 -0.90 7.62
C THR A 403 26.04 -0.37 8.84
N ALA A 404 26.62 -0.54 10.04
CA ALA A 404 26.06 0.02 11.28
C ALA A 404 25.86 1.55 11.21
N GLU A 405 26.71 2.25 10.44
CA GLU A 405 26.59 3.68 10.18
C GLU A 405 25.37 4.00 9.31
N ALA A 406 25.13 3.23 8.25
CA ALA A 406 23.94 3.38 7.41
C ALA A 406 22.65 3.11 8.20
N GLU A 407 22.67 2.09 9.07
CA GLU A 407 21.57 1.77 9.97
C GLU A 407 21.26 2.89 10.98
N ALA A 408 22.30 3.48 11.56
CA ALA A 408 22.15 4.62 12.48
C ALA A 408 21.57 5.85 11.75
N ALA A 409 22.11 6.20 10.58
CA ALA A 409 21.62 7.33 9.79
C ALA A 409 20.15 7.12 9.38
N ARG A 410 19.80 5.90 8.95
CA ARG A 410 18.43 5.47 8.64
C ARG A 410 17.48 5.70 9.82
N ALA A 411 17.85 5.25 11.02
CA ALA A 411 17.04 5.41 12.22
C ALA A 411 16.84 6.89 12.61
N GLU A 412 17.85 7.74 12.42
CA GLU A 412 17.77 9.17 12.69
C GLU A 412 16.78 9.87 11.75
N VAL A 413 16.84 9.60 10.44
CA VAL A 413 15.89 10.19 9.47
C VAL A 413 14.46 9.75 9.81
N ILE A 414 14.23 8.47 10.10
CA ILE A 414 12.94 7.93 10.56
C ILE A 414 12.38 8.73 11.73
N ASN A 415 13.21 8.98 12.75
CA ASN A 415 12.79 9.66 13.97
C ASN A 415 12.36 11.10 13.68
N ILE A 416 13.10 11.83 12.85
CA ILE A 416 12.77 13.21 12.48
C ILE A 416 11.43 13.27 11.75
N VAL A 417 11.23 12.40 10.75
CA VAL A 417 9.97 12.32 10.01
C VAL A 417 8.80 11.95 10.93
N ASN A 418 9.00 11.01 11.86
CA ASN A 418 7.97 10.64 12.83
C ASN A 418 7.57 11.81 13.74
N ASN A 419 8.55 12.56 14.27
CA ASN A 419 8.29 13.71 15.13
C ASN A 419 7.56 14.82 14.38
N PHE A 420 7.88 15.02 13.10
CA PHE A 420 7.19 15.96 12.23
C PHE A 420 5.69 15.65 12.13
N PHE A 421 5.31 14.39 11.85
CA PHE A 421 3.90 13.99 11.77
C PHE A 421 3.22 14.05 13.14
N TYR A 422 3.89 13.57 14.18
CA TYR A 422 3.33 13.62 15.53
C TYR A 422 2.92 15.03 15.96
N ALA A 423 3.83 16.00 15.81
CA ALA A 423 3.59 17.38 16.22
C ALA A 423 2.35 17.99 15.52
N ARG A 424 2.15 17.67 14.24
CA ARG A 424 0.99 18.14 13.46
C ARG A 424 -0.30 17.41 13.83
N LEU A 425 -0.25 16.10 14.03
CA LEU A 425 -1.42 15.32 14.45
C LEU A 425 -1.99 15.79 15.80
N VAL A 426 -1.13 16.06 16.79
CA VAL A 426 -1.59 16.42 18.13
C VAL A 426 -2.10 17.87 18.25
N GLY A 427 -1.85 18.73 17.25
CA GLY A 427 -2.34 20.09 17.31
C GLY A 427 -3.81 20.27 16.88
N MET A 428 -4.45 19.23 16.32
CA MET A 428 -5.91 19.15 16.26
C MET A 428 -6.42 18.34 17.47
N PRO A 429 -7.12 18.97 18.44
CA PRO A 429 -7.50 18.30 19.69
C PRO A 429 -8.34 17.03 19.52
N THR A 430 -9.23 16.99 18.51
CA THR A 430 -10.09 15.84 18.25
C THR A 430 -9.31 14.63 17.70
N ILE A 431 -8.27 14.87 16.89
CA ILE A 431 -7.34 13.84 16.42
C ILE A 431 -6.49 13.33 17.58
N LYS A 432 -5.94 14.25 18.39
CA LYS A 432 -5.20 13.88 19.60
C LYS A 432 -6.03 12.99 20.52
N ASN A 433 -7.28 13.40 20.81
CA ASN A 433 -8.18 12.62 21.67
C ASN A 433 -8.49 11.23 21.09
N TYR A 434 -8.61 11.14 19.77
CA TYR A 434 -8.79 9.85 19.09
C TYR A 434 -7.56 8.94 19.27
N MET A 435 -6.35 9.47 19.05
CA MET A 435 -5.10 8.73 19.28
C MET A 435 -4.93 8.30 20.74
N ASP A 436 -5.24 9.20 21.68
CA ASP A 436 -5.22 8.92 23.13
C ASP A 436 -6.19 7.78 23.52
N GLY A 437 -7.27 7.58 22.74
CA GLY A 437 -8.23 6.50 22.97
C GLY A 437 -7.61 5.10 22.86
N PHE A 438 -6.64 4.92 21.96
CA PHE A 438 -5.96 3.64 21.76
C PHE A 438 -4.89 3.34 22.81
N THR A 439 -4.32 4.37 23.42
CA THR A 439 -3.23 4.26 24.40
C THR A 439 -3.72 4.12 25.83
N ARG A 440 -4.96 4.55 26.13
CA ARG A 440 -5.62 4.39 27.44
C ARG A 440 -6.28 3.03 27.65
N LEU A 441 -6.32 2.17 26.63
CA LEU A 441 -6.83 0.80 26.67
C LEU A 441 -5.74 -0.24 27.00
N GLN A 442 -4.52 0.21 27.33
CA GLN A 442 -3.44 -0.57 27.95
C GLN A 442 -3.40 -0.26 29.44
#